data_AF-A0A552G4V3-F1
#
_entry.id   AF-A0A552G4V3-F1
#
_cell.length_a   1.000
_cell.length_b   1.000
_cell.length_c   1.000
_cell.angle_alpha   90.00
_cell.angle_beta   90.00
_cell.angle_gamma   90.00
#
_symmetry.space_group_name_H-M   'P 1'
#
loop_
_entity.id
_entity.type
_entity.pdbx_description
1 polymer ?
#
loop_
_entity_poly.entity_id
_entity_poly.type
_entity_poly.pdbx_seq_one_letter_code
_entity_poly.pdbx_strand_id
1 'polypeptide(L)'
;MTIYIPQGFLNTGDDAAAAERRRQLRETLMKGGVASVNQSGQLTPGNNSHSSQPAIQVPPGKLAGSFYWYERDRQLLEGEIAAMQRFFPQFYLDKLPDGRLSWVGSLNMENLRQGSQWILQAIYDHNHPHNNSYGGSIRIYSIEPDLHLLKQKLGTIPHLLKDSQGNYLLCTSQKDDFRASVQHSTTAASALSWAAKWIAVFELWIAGDVTTAQFQSHTF
;
A
#
# COMPACT_ATOMS: atom_id res chain seq x y z
N MET A 1 -15.95 16.52 -37.15
CA MET A 1 -16.50 16.40 -35.79
C MET A 1 -15.52 15.57 -35.00
N THR A 2 -14.68 16.22 -34.21
CA THR A 2 -13.48 15.61 -33.60
C THR A 2 -13.80 15.26 -32.16
N ILE A 3 -13.76 13.97 -31.83
CA ILE A 3 -14.01 13.48 -30.47
C ILE A 3 -12.75 13.78 -29.65
N TYR A 4 -12.89 14.67 -28.67
CA TYR A 4 -11.86 14.97 -27.68
C TYR A 4 -11.83 13.85 -26.65
N ILE A 5 -10.82 12.99 -26.72
CA ILE A 5 -10.51 12.03 -25.66
C ILE A 5 -9.71 12.81 -24.61
N PRO A 6 -10.21 12.98 -23.38
CA PRO A 6 -9.42 13.61 -22.32
C PRO A 6 -8.15 12.80 -22.15
N GLN A 7 -6.99 13.45 -22.25
CA GLN A 7 -5.74 12.81 -21.89
C GLN A 7 -5.89 12.29 -20.47
N GLY A 8 -5.92 10.96 -20.35
CA GLY A 8 -5.82 10.29 -19.08
C GLY A 8 -4.59 10.83 -18.37
N PHE A 9 -4.86 11.51 -17.25
CA PHE A 9 -3.91 11.82 -16.21
C PHE A 9 -3.19 10.52 -15.83
N LEU A 10 -2.06 10.24 -16.50
CA LEU A 10 -0.99 9.48 -15.89
C LEU A 10 -0.44 10.39 -14.80
N ASN A 11 -1.11 10.36 -13.65
CA ASN A 11 -0.90 11.29 -12.56
C ASN A 11 0.40 10.93 -11.86
N THR A 12 1.50 11.44 -12.40
CA THR A 12 2.80 11.43 -11.73
C THR A 12 2.73 12.08 -10.34
N GLY A 13 1.69 12.87 -10.03
CA GLY A 13 1.49 13.50 -8.72
C GLY A 13 0.99 12.58 -7.60
N ASP A 14 0.34 11.45 -7.90
CA ASP A 14 -0.27 10.60 -6.86
C ASP A 14 0.80 9.93 -6.00
N ASP A 15 1.83 9.37 -6.63
CA ASP A 15 2.92 8.70 -5.92
C ASP A 15 3.71 9.67 -5.01
N ALA A 16 3.65 10.98 -5.26
CA ALA A 16 4.30 11.99 -4.42
C ALA A 16 3.62 12.14 -3.05
N ALA A 17 2.28 12.17 -3.00
CA ALA A 17 1.53 12.24 -1.74
C ALA A 17 1.75 10.98 -0.89
N ALA A 18 1.78 9.81 -1.55
CA ALA A 18 2.13 8.55 -0.90
C ALA A 18 3.57 8.54 -0.38
N ALA A 19 4.53 9.01 -1.18
CA ALA A 19 5.93 9.09 -0.79
C ALA A 19 6.14 10.01 0.42
N GLU A 20 5.48 11.17 0.43
CA GLU A 20 5.49 12.10 1.56
C GLU A 20 4.96 11.44 2.83
N ARG A 21 3.79 10.79 2.74
CA ARG A 21 3.19 10.09 3.87
C ARG A 21 4.11 9.01 4.44
N ARG A 22 4.77 8.22 3.57
CA ARG A 22 5.76 7.22 3.99
C ARG A 22 6.95 7.86 4.71
N ARG A 23 7.46 8.98 4.20
CA ARG A 23 8.58 9.70 4.82
C ARG A 23 8.21 10.18 6.22
N GLN A 24 7.01 10.76 6.39
CA GLN A 24 6.51 11.19 7.70
C GLN A 24 6.34 10.02 8.68
N LEU A 25 5.79 8.89 8.21
CA LEU A 25 5.67 7.68 9.02
C LEU A 25 7.04 7.17 9.45
N ARG A 26 8.00 7.08 8.52
CA ARG A 26 9.38 6.68 8.78
C ARG A 26 10.05 7.57 9.83
N GLU A 27 9.95 8.88 9.68
CA GLU A 27 10.52 9.84 10.63
C GLU A 27 9.89 9.71 12.03
N THR A 28 8.58 9.45 12.11
CA THR A 28 7.87 9.23 13.38
C THR A 28 8.36 7.95 14.07
N LEU A 29 8.52 6.87 13.30
CA LEU A 29 9.03 5.59 13.79
C LEU A 29 10.48 5.71 14.30
N MET A 30 11.33 6.43 13.54
CA MET A 30 12.73 6.69 13.91
C MET A 30 12.88 7.51 15.20
N LYS A 31 11.90 8.36 15.52
CA LYS A 31 11.87 9.17 16.76
C LYS A 31 11.30 8.42 17.97
N GLY A 32 11.01 7.12 17.86
CA GLY A 32 10.44 6.31 18.93
C GLY A 32 8.94 6.56 19.18
N GLY A 33 8.25 7.20 18.22
CA GLY A 33 6.83 7.47 18.31
C GLY A 33 6.00 6.19 18.17
N VAL A 34 5.21 5.86 19.18
CA VAL A 34 4.13 4.87 19.06
C VAL A 34 3.07 5.49 18.14
N ALA A 35 2.89 4.91 16.96
CA ALA A 35 1.78 5.25 16.08
C ALA A 35 0.46 4.82 16.76
N SER A 36 -0.17 5.73 17.49
CA SER A 36 -1.48 5.52 18.09
C SER A 36 -2.55 5.75 17.03
N VAL A 37 -3.28 4.68 16.70
CA VAL A 37 -4.37 4.63 15.74
C VAL A 37 -5.67 4.57 16.53
N ASN A 38 -6.57 5.55 16.36
CA ASN A 38 -7.94 5.41 16.84
C ASN A 38 -8.71 4.46 15.90
N GLN A 39 -9.85 3.92 16.36
CA GLN A 39 -10.66 2.93 15.62
C GLN A 39 -11.17 3.38 14.23
N SER A 40 -10.84 4.58 13.76
CA SER A 40 -11.16 5.11 12.42
C SER A 40 -9.95 5.62 11.62
N GLY A 41 -8.72 5.42 12.09
CA GLY A 41 -7.50 5.72 11.32
C GLY A 41 -7.18 7.20 11.12
N GLN A 42 -7.72 8.12 11.93
CA GLN A 42 -7.44 9.57 11.80
C GLN A 42 -6.50 10.11 12.89
N LEU A 43 -5.54 10.94 12.49
CA LEU A 43 -4.73 11.77 13.41
C LEU A 43 -5.45 13.11 13.64
N THR A 44 -5.74 13.47 14.89
CA THR A 44 -6.21 14.82 15.26
C THR A 44 -5.40 15.39 16.42
N PRO A 45 -4.81 16.59 16.30
CA PRO A 45 -4.40 17.38 17.45
C PRO A 45 -5.65 17.94 18.14
N GLY A 46 -5.77 17.71 19.45
CA GLY A 46 -6.86 18.26 20.23
C GLY A 46 -6.75 19.76 20.40
N ASN A 47 -7.88 20.47 20.29
CA ASN A 47 -8.18 21.54 21.23
C ASN A 47 -9.69 21.74 21.38
N ASN A 48 -10.13 21.76 22.63
CA ASN A 48 -11.46 22.14 23.04
C ASN A 48 -11.67 23.64 22.79
N SER A 49 -12.77 24.01 22.13
CA SER A 49 -13.56 25.19 22.49
C SER A 49 -14.96 25.08 21.90
N HIS A 50 -15.95 25.13 22.79
CA HIS A 50 -17.38 25.24 22.51
C HIS A 50 -17.69 26.47 21.64
N SER A 51 -18.58 26.34 20.66
CA SER A 51 -19.96 26.87 20.72
C SER A 51 -20.63 27.02 19.33
N SER A 52 -21.94 26.75 19.35
CA SER A 52 -23.03 27.31 18.52
C SER A 52 -23.26 26.86 17.05
N GLN A 53 -24.23 25.95 16.94
CA GLN A 53 -25.31 25.80 15.94
C GLN A 53 -25.00 25.31 14.51
N PRO A 54 -25.90 24.46 13.95
CA PRO A 54 -25.64 23.72 12.73
C PRO A 54 -25.90 24.60 11.52
N ALA A 55 -24.85 24.96 10.78
CA ALA A 55 -25.04 25.32 9.40
C ALA A 55 -25.51 24.04 8.67
N ILE A 56 -26.74 24.05 8.17
CA ILE A 56 -27.25 23.05 7.24
C ILE A 56 -26.29 23.07 6.04
N GLN A 57 -25.34 22.14 6.03
CA GLN A 57 -24.49 21.92 4.88
C GLN A 57 -25.26 21.04 3.91
N VAL A 58 -25.80 21.69 2.88
CA VAL A 58 -26.39 21.08 1.70
C VAL A 58 -25.44 19.98 1.20
N PRO A 59 -25.88 18.71 1.05
CA PRO A 59 -25.03 17.67 0.50
C PRO A 59 -24.57 18.11 -0.90
N PRO A 60 -23.27 18.09 -1.22
CA PRO A 60 -22.81 18.32 -2.58
C PRO A 60 -23.57 17.36 -3.50
N GLY A 61 -24.24 17.94 -4.49
CA GLY A 61 -25.16 17.27 -5.37
C GLY A 61 -24.66 15.94 -5.90
N LYS A 62 -25.61 15.01 -5.97
CA LYS A 62 -25.52 13.65 -6.52
C LYS A 62 -25.28 13.69 -8.05
N LEU A 63 -24.14 14.21 -8.51
CA LEU A 63 -23.77 14.32 -9.95
C LEU A 63 -22.25 14.21 -10.22
N ALA A 64 -21.53 13.39 -9.47
CA ALA A 64 -20.24 12.84 -9.90
C ALA A 64 -20.23 11.35 -9.52
N GLY A 65 -20.12 10.44 -10.50
CA GLY A 65 -19.89 9.02 -10.20
C GLY A 65 -18.66 8.94 -9.32
N SER A 66 -18.77 8.33 -8.14
CA SER A 66 -17.72 8.44 -7.13
C SER A 66 -16.35 8.08 -7.71
N PHE A 67 -15.39 9.00 -7.52
CA PHE A 67 -14.02 8.88 -8.02
C PHE A 67 -13.27 7.71 -7.38
N TYR A 68 -13.71 7.24 -6.21
CA TYR A 68 -13.04 6.21 -5.45
C TYR A 68 -13.78 4.87 -5.53
N TRP A 69 -13.04 3.80 -5.77
CA TRP A 69 -13.62 2.46 -5.92
C TRP A 69 -14.46 2.02 -4.72
N TYR A 70 -14.00 2.32 -3.51
CA TYR A 70 -14.61 1.86 -2.25
C TYR A 70 -15.93 2.59 -1.90
N GLU A 71 -16.20 3.70 -2.57
CA GLU A 71 -17.48 4.41 -2.47
C GLU A 71 -18.50 3.87 -3.48
N ARG A 72 -18.02 3.39 -4.64
CA ARG A 72 -18.85 2.75 -5.67
C ARG A 72 -19.22 1.32 -5.31
N ASP A 73 -18.28 0.59 -4.71
CA ASP A 73 -18.44 -0.81 -4.34
C ASP A 73 -18.11 -1.02 -2.86
N ARG A 74 -19.14 -0.84 -2.02
CA ARG A 74 -19.06 -1.03 -0.57
C ARG A 74 -18.81 -2.49 -0.19
N GLN A 75 -19.36 -3.43 -0.97
CA GLN A 75 -19.20 -4.87 -0.70
C GLN A 75 -17.75 -5.30 -0.92
N LEU A 76 -17.09 -4.78 -1.94
CA LEU A 76 -15.66 -4.99 -2.14
C LEU A 76 -14.83 -4.46 -0.96
N LEU A 77 -15.14 -3.24 -0.47
CA LEU A 77 -14.46 -2.68 0.70
C LEU A 77 -14.66 -3.53 1.96
N GLU A 78 -15.89 -3.99 2.22
CA GLU A 78 -16.19 -4.85 3.36
C GLU A 78 -15.44 -6.18 3.28
N GLY A 79 -15.34 -6.76 2.08
CA GLY A 79 -14.54 -7.94 1.79
C GLY A 79 -13.04 -7.74 2.08
N GLU A 80 -12.48 -6.60 1.66
CA GLU A 80 -11.09 -6.23 1.95
C GLU A 80 -10.84 -6.11 3.45
N ILE A 81 -11.71 -5.39 4.16
CA ILE A 81 -11.59 -5.21 5.61
C ILE A 81 -11.66 -6.56 6.32
N ALA A 82 -12.62 -7.42 5.97
CA ALA A 82 -12.76 -8.74 6.56
C ALA A 82 -11.53 -9.64 6.29
N ALA A 83 -10.99 -9.60 5.06
CA ALA A 83 -9.78 -10.35 4.70
C ALA A 83 -8.56 -9.85 5.50
N MET A 84 -8.37 -8.54 5.58
CA MET A 84 -7.27 -7.93 6.32
C MET A 84 -7.35 -8.21 7.81
N GLN A 85 -8.53 -8.06 8.43
CA GLN A 85 -8.74 -8.40 9.83
C GLN A 85 -8.46 -9.88 10.13
N ARG A 86 -8.78 -10.77 9.18
CA ARG A 86 -8.56 -12.22 9.35
C ARG A 86 -7.10 -12.62 9.21
N PHE A 87 -6.40 -12.11 8.21
CA PHE A 87 -5.07 -12.62 7.83
C PHE A 87 -3.91 -11.70 8.25
N PHE A 88 -4.18 -10.40 8.41
CA PHE A 88 -3.20 -9.38 8.77
C PHE A 88 -3.78 -8.42 9.82
N PRO A 89 -4.25 -8.90 10.99
CA PRO A 89 -4.89 -8.08 12.01
C PRO A 89 -4.00 -6.96 12.57
N GLN A 90 -2.67 -7.08 12.40
CA GLN A 90 -1.69 -6.08 12.78
C GLN A 90 -1.56 -4.91 11.78
N PHE A 91 -2.30 -4.95 10.67
CA PHE A 91 -2.39 -3.84 9.71
C PHE A 91 -3.65 -3.02 9.98
N TYR A 92 -3.51 -1.69 9.92
CA TYR A 92 -4.63 -0.77 10.03
C TYR A 92 -4.89 -0.07 8.70
N LEU A 93 -6.15 0.29 8.47
CA LEU A 93 -6.58 1.04 7.30
C LEU A 93 -6.25 2.53 7.52
N ASP A 94 -5.50 3.11 6.60
CA ASP A 94 -5.19 4.55 6.50
C ASP A 94 -5.77 5.11 5.19
N LYS A 95 -5.98 6.41 5.14
CA LYS A 95 -6.41 7.12 3.94
C LYS A 95 -5.40 8.21 3.60
N LEU A 96 -4.83 8.12 2.41
CA LEU A 96 -3.86 9.08 1.92
C LEU A 96 -4.53 10.45 1.64
N PRO A 97 -3.76 11.56 1.63
CA PRO A 97 -4.28 12.89 1.32
C PRO A 97 -4.95 12.99 -0.07
N ASP A 98 -4.50 12.17 -1.03
CA ASP A 98 -5.06 12.06 -2.38
C ASP A 98 -6.33 11.19 -2.46
N GLY A 99 -6.80 10.70 -1.30
CA GLY A 99 -8.01 9.92 -1.13
C GLY A 99 -7.86 8.42 -1.36
N ARG A 100 -6.69 7.91 -1.78
CA ARG A 100 -6.46 6.47 -1.88
C ARG A 100 -6.50 5.83 -0.50
N LEU A 101 -7.08 4.63 -0.43
CA LEU A 101 -6.94 3.79 0.74
C LEU A 101 -5.56 3.15 0.77
N SER A 102 -5.05 2.92 1.97
CA SER A 102 -3.84 2.16 2.18
C SER A 102 -3.93 1.34 3.46
N TRP A 103 -3.20 0.22 3.52
CA TRP A 103 -3.00 -0.54 4.76
C TRP A 103 -1.58 -0.36 5.23
N VAL A 104 -1.39 -0.03 6.51
CA VAL A 104 -0.07 0.14 7.12
C VAL A 104 0.05 -0.83 8.29
N GLY A 105 1.17 -1.54 8.39
CA GLY A 105 1.39 -2.51 9.45
C GLY A 105 2.76 -3.15 9.40
N SER A 106 3.04 -4.01 10.37
CA SER A 106 4.32 -4.71 10.47
C SER A 106 4.24 -6.19 10.15
N LEU A 107 5.31 -6.73 9.58
CA LEU A 107 5.59 -8.16 9.48
C LEU A 107 6.87 -8.47 10.26
N ASN A 108 6.80 -9.48 11.12
CA ASN A 108 7.93 -9.95 11.90
C ASN A 108 8.37 -11.30 11.33
N MET A 109 9.61 -11.38 10.86
CA MET A 109 10.25 -12.59 10.34
C MET A 109 11.25 -13.17 11.33
N GLU A 110 10.88 -13.18 12.62
CA GLU A 110 11.76 -13.62 13.71
C GLU A 110 12.22 -15.08 13.56
N ASN A 111 11.42 -15.91 12.89
CA ASN A 111 11.74 -17.29 12.55
C ASN A 111 12.83 -17.42 11.46
N LEU A 112 13.16 -16.35 10.74
CA LEU A 112 14.21 -16.33 9.73
C LEU A 112 15.46 -15.61 10.24
N ARG A 113 15.27 -14.41 10.80
CA ARG A 113 16.34 -13.66 11.45
C ARG A 113 15.80 -12.91 12.65
N GLN A 114 16.48 -13.06 13.79
CA GLN A 114 16.13 -12.35 15.01
C GLN A 114 16.10 -10.83 14.77
N GLY A 115 15.03 -10.18 15.21
CA GLY A 115 14.84 -8.73 15.02
C GLY A 115 14.50 -8.31 13.59
N SER A 116 14.16 -9.27 12.71
CA SER A 116 13.70 -8.95 11.36
C SER A 116 12.26 -8.43 11.38
N GLN A 117 12.14 -7.10 11.42
CA GLN A 117 10.87 -6.40 11.35
C GLN A 117 10.79 -5.56 10.08
N TRP A 118 9.66 -5.70 9.38
CA TRP A 118 9.32 -4.95 8.19
C TRP A 118 8.06 -4.16 8.44
N ILE A 119 8.09 -2.85 8.23
CA ILE A 119 6.90 -1.99 8.24
C ILE A 119 6.53 -1.73 6.79
N LEU A 120 5.33 -2.15 6.39
CA LEU A 120 4.86 -2.09 5.02
C LEU A 120 3.67 -1.13 4.88
N GLN A 121 3.51 -0.62 3.67
CA GLN A 121 2.32 0.09 3.24
C GLN A 121 1.80 -0.52 1.93
N ALA A 122 0.58 -1.04 1.95
CA ALA A 122 -0.16 -1.46 0.76
C ALA A 122 -1.06 -0.32 0.28
N ILE A 123 -0.91 0.17 -0.94
CA ILE A 123 -1.68 1.30 -1.47
C ILE A 123 -2.54 0.82 -2.64
N TYR A 124 -3.83 1.11 -2.60
CA TYR A 124 -4.73 0.86 -3.73
C TYR A 124 -4.65 2.00 -4.74
N ASP A 125 -4.64 1.68 -6.03
CA ASP A 125 -4.88 2.67 -7.07
C ASP A 125 -6.32 3.23 -7.01
N HIS A 126 -6.52 4.48 -7.43
CA HIS A 126 -7.84 5.15 -7.40
C HIS A 126 -8.92 4.34 -8.11
N ASN A 127 -8.56 3.69 -9.21
CA ASN A 127 -9.43 2.90 -10.07
C ASN A 127 -9.39 1.39 -9.79
N HIS A 128 -8.93 0.94 -8.63
CA HIS A 128 -9.00 -0.47 -8.23
C HIS A 128 -10.43 -1.04 -8.42
N PRO A 129 -10.59 -2.32 -8.82
CA PRO A 129 -9.55 -3.27 -9.20
C PRO A 129 -9.16 -3.21 -10.69
N HIS A 130 -7.87 -3.34 -10.98
CA HIS A 130 -7.32 -3.59 -12.32
C HIS A 130 -6.00 -4.39 -12.25
N ASN A 131 -5.60 -4.99 -13.38
CA ASN A 131 -4.37 -5.79 -13.53
C ASN A 131 -3.56 -5.42 -14.78
N ASN A 132 -3.71 -4.21 -15.31
CA ASN A 132 -2.98 -3.75 -16.50
C ASN A 132 -1.50 -3.37 -16.23
N SER A 133 -1.05 -3.41 -14.97
CA SER A 133 0.32 -3.13 -14.51
C SER A 133 0.90 -4.30 -13.71
N TYR A 134 2.24 -4.42 -13.67
CA TYR A 134 2.92 -5.34 -12.75
C TYR A 134 2.63 -4.95 -11.29
N GLY A 135 2.31 -5.94 -10.45
CA GLY A 135 1.77 -5.73 -9.10
C GLY A 135 0.27 -5.40 -9.07
N GLY A 136 -0.39 -5.28 -10.22
CA GLY A 136 -1.81 -4.94 -10.32
C GLY A 136 -2.15 -3.55 -9.78
N SER A 137 -3.31 -3.44 -9.15
CA SER A 137 -3.87 -2.19 -8.61
C SER A 137 -3.57 -1.99 -7.11
N ILE A 138 -2.70 -2.81 -6.53
CA ILE A 138 -2.26 -2.72 -5.13
C ILE A 138 -0.73 -2.73 -5.09
N ARG A 139 -0.13 -1.61 -4.70
CA ARG A 139 1.33 -1.46 -4.62
C ARG A 139 1.81 -1.66 -3.18
N ILE A 140 2.81 -2.51 -2.97
CA ILE A 140 3.40 -2.74 -1.65
C ILE A 140 4.75 -2.04 -1.53
N TYR A 141 4.81 -1.07 -0.62
CA TYR A 141 6.02 -0.34 -0.27
C TYR A 141 6.55 -0.80 1.09
N SER A 142 7.87 -0.78 1.26
CA SER A 142 8.48 -0.88 2.58
C SER A 142 8.76 0.53 3.11
N ILE A 143 8.22 0.82 4.30
CA ILE A 143 8.54 2.02 5.08
C ILE A 143 9.84 1.77 5.85
N GLU A 144 9.93 0.59 6.48
CA GLU A 144 11.14 0.07 7.08
C GLU A 144 11.31 -1.41 6.71
N PRO A 145 12.53 -1.88 6.40
CA PRO A 145 13.74 -1.10 6.12
C PRO A 145 13.65 -0.24 4.84
N ASP A 146 14.46 0.81 4.72
CA ASP A 146 14.50 1.64 3.49
C ASP A 146 15.08 0.84 2.30
N LEU A 147 14.26 0.60 1.28
CA LEU A 147 14.70 -0.11 0.07
C LEU A 147 15.75 0.67 -0.73
N HIS A 148 15.77 2.00 -0.69
CA HIS A 148 16.84 2.78 -1.33
C HIS A 148 18.18 2.56 -0.63
N LEU A 149 18.19 2.59 0.72
CA LEU A 149 19.42 2.35 1.48
C LEU A 149 19.88 0.90 1.34
N LEU A 150 18.95 -0.06 1.37
CA LEU A 150 19.28 -1.47 1.13
C LEU A 150 19.88 -1.66 -0.26
N LYS A 151 19.28 -1.08 -1.30
CA LYS A 151 19.80 -1.17 -2.67
C LYS A 151 21.17 -0.52 -2.82
N GLN A 152 21.41 0.61 -2.14
CA GLN A 152 22.73 1.25 -2.15
C GLN A 152 23.81 0.34 -1.53
N LYS A 153 23.48 -0.37 -0.45
CA LYS A 153 24.41 -1.27 0.26
C LYS A 153 24.62 -2.60 -0.47
N LEU A 154 23.54 -3.19 -0.99
CA LEU A 154 23.52 -4.55 -1.54
C LEU A 154 23.63 -4.59 -3.07
N GLY A 155 23.53 -3.43 -3.74
CA GLY A 155 23.49 -3.35 -5.19
C GLY A 155 22.12 -3.78 -5.75
N THR A 156 22.10 -4.68 -6.73
CA THR A 156 20.86 -5.12 -7.36
C THR A 156 20.10 -6.10 -6.47
N ILE A 157 18.99 -5.65 -5.91
CA ILE A 157 18.02 -6.51 -5.21
C ILE A 157 17.00 -7.03 -6.24
N PRO A 158 16.80 -8.36 -6.35
CA PRO A 158 15.80 -8.94 -7.24
C PRO A 158 14.36 -8.50 -6.93
N HIS A 159 13.53 -8.44 -7.97
CA HIS A 159 12.08 -8.23 -7.87
C HIS A 159 11.65 -6.95 -7.15
N LEU A 160 12.42 -5.87 -7.30
CA LEU A 160 11.96 -4.52 -7.01
C LEU A 160 11.47 -3.83 -8.28
N LEU A 161 10.32 -3.19 -8.21
CA LEU A 161 9.82 -2.28 -9.26
C LEU A 161 10.06 -0.83 -8.82
N LYS A 162 9.97 0.10 -9.78
CA LYS A 162 9.95 1.53 -9.51
C LYS A 162 8.60 2.12 -9.87
N ASP A 163 8.08 2.98 -9.00
CA ASP A 163 6.93 3.81 -9.31
C ASP A 163 7.32 5.00 -10.21
N SER A 164 6.34 5.84 -10.56
CA SER A 164 6.55 7.01 -11.43
C SER A 164 7.49 8.06 -10.83
N GLN A 165 7.66 8.03 -9.51
CA GLN A 165 8.52 8.92 -8.72
C GLN A 165 9.89 8.30 -8.41
N GLY A 166 10.13 7.08 -8.90
CA GLY A 166 11.38 6.35 -8.69
C GLY A 166 11.50 5.66 -7.33
N ASN A 167 10.43 5.61 -6.52
CA ASN A 167 10.41 4.85 -5.27
C ASN A 167 10.35 3.35 -5.56
N TYR A 168 11.05 2.56 -4.75
CA TYR A 168 11.00 1.11 -4.86
C TYR A 168 9.75 0.52 -4.20
N LEU A 169 9.12 -0.41 -4.90
CA LEU A 169 8.04 -1.26 -4.40
C LEU A 169 8.38 -2.73 -4.63
N LEU A 170 7.78 -3.62 -3.83
CA LEU A 170 7.95 -5.06 -3.98
C LEU A 170 7.14 -5.54 -5.19
N CYS A 171 7.76 -6.35 -6.05
CA CYS A 171 7.05 -7.04 -7.13
C CYS A 171 6.26 -8.21 -6.54
N THR A 172 5.00 -7.96 -6.18
CA THR A 172 4.17 -8.91 -5.44
C THR A 172 3.44 -9.92 -6.32
N SER A 173 3.34 -9.72 -7.63
CA SER A 173 2.70 -10.72 -8.50
C SER A 173 3.06 -10.56 -9.98
N GLN A 174 3.01 -11.68 -10.71
CA GLN A 174 2.88 -11.62 -12.16
C GLN A 174 1.48 -11.12 -12.52
N LYS A 175 1.35 -10.51 -13.72
CA LYS A 175 0.09 -9.95 -14.22
C LYS A 175 -1.08 -10.95 -14.13
N ASP A 176 -0.79 -12.23 -14.35
CA ASP A 176 -1.78 -13.30 -14.43
C ASP A 176 -2.27 -13.81 -13.06
N ASP A 177 -1.50 -13.56 -11.99
CA ASP A 177 -1.89 -13.94 -10.62
C ASP A 177 -2.83 -12.91 -9.97
N PHE A 178 -2.83 -11.67 -10.48
CA PHE A 178 -3.74 -10.62 -10.01
C PHE A 178 -5.10 -10.75 -10.71
N ARG A 179 -6.11 -11.12 -9.94
CA ARG A 179 -7.49 -11.21 -10.39
C ARG A 179 -8.14 -9.83 -10.28
N ALA A 180 -8.64 -9.32 -11.40
CA ALA A 180 -9.35 -8.06 -11.48
C ALA A 180 -10.72 -8.27 -12.13
N SER A 181 -11.57 -9.06 -11.49
CA SER A 181 -12.97 -9.21 -11.89
C SER A 181 -13.90 -8.73 -10.78
N VAL A 182 -15.13 -8.37 -11.16
CA VAL A 182 -16.19 -7.94 -10.22
C VAL A 182 -16.52 -9.02 -9.19
N GLN A 183 -16.28 -10.29 -9.52
CA GLN A 183 -16.56 -11.44 -8.65
C GLN A 183 -15.33 -11.91 -7.85
N HIS A 184 -14.12 -11.66 -8.36
CA HIS A 184 -12.86 -12.08 -7.77
C HIS A 184 -11.80 -11.00 -7.98
N SER A 185 -11.68 -10.08 -7.03
CA SER A 185 -10.57 -9.13 -6.95
C SER A 185 -9.47 -9.66 -6.04
N THR A 186 -8.22 -9.48 -6.43
CA THR A 186 -7.08 -9.70 -5.55
C THR A 186 -7.10 -8.66 -4.43
N THR A 187 -7.02 -9.17 -3.20
CA THR A 187 -7.11 -8.35 -1.98
C THR A 187 -5.76 -7.82 -1.54
N ALA A 188 -5.74 -6.80 -0.68
CA ALA A 188 -4.50 -6.37 -0.02
C ALA A 188 -3.90 -7.51 0.80
N ALA A 189 -4.72 -8.39 1.37
CA ALA A 189 -4.24 -9.57 2.08
C ALA A 189 -3.45 -10.49 1.15
N SER A 190 -3.95 -10.78 -0.06
CA SER A 190 -3.21 -11.56 -1.05
C SER A 190 -1.91 -10.87 -1.47
N ALA A 191 -1.94 -9.57 -1.75
CA ALA A 191 -0.75 -8.79 -2.09
C ALA A 191 0.31 -8.80 -0.98
N LEU A 192 -0.13 -8.69 0.28
CA LEU A 192 0.74 -8.76 1.45
C LEU A 192 1.28 -10.17 1.70
N SER A 193 0.53 -11.24 1.38
CA SER A 193 1.06 -12.61 1.43
C SER A 193 2.23 -12.80 0.47
N TRP A 194 2.12 -12.27 -0.75
CA TRP A 194 3.25 -12.30 -1.69
C TRP A 194 4.42 -11.42 -1.26
N ALA A 195 4.14 -10.25 -0.67
CA ALA A 195 5.18 -9.43 -0.05
C ALA A 195 5.90 -10.17 1.08
N ALA A 196 5.16 -10.85 1.96
CA ALA A 196 5.71 -11.63 3.06
C ALA A 196 6.63 -12.74 2.54
N LYS A 197 6.23 -13.40 1.45
CA LYS A 197 7.04 -14.39 0.74
C LYS A 197 8.31 -13.77 0.14
N TRP A 198 8.20 -12.64 -0.54
CA TRP A 198 9.38 -11.92 -1.06
C TRP A 198 10.35 -11.57 0.06
N ILE A 199 9.84 -11.05 1.18
CA ILE A 199 10.64 -10.71 2.35
C ILE A 199 11.33 -11.96 2.90
N ALA A 200 10.61 -13.08 3.03
CA ALA A 200 11.20 -14.32 3.52
C ALA A 200 12.38 -14.78 2.63
N VAL A 201 12.24 -14.71 1.30
CA VAL A 201 13.33 -15.05 0.37
C VAL A 201 14.46 -14.03 0.43
N PHE A 202 14.15 -12.72 0.55
CA PHE A 202 15.14 -11.67 0.74
C PHE A 202 15.99 -11.91 1.98
N GLU A 203 15.36 -12.30 3.09
CA GLU A 203 16.00 -12.58 4.37
C GLU A 203 16.95 -13.79 4.29
N LEU A 204 16.54 -14.85 3.58
CA LEU A 204 17.41 -16.00 3.28
C LEU A 204 18.56 -15.64 2.32
N TRP A 205 18.30 -14.77 1.34
CA TRP A 205 19.30 -14.33 0.38
C TRP A 205 20.42 -13.53 1.06
N ILE A 206 20.09 -12.60 1.95
CA ILE A 206 21.10 -11.84 2.70
C ILE A 206 21.83 -12.68 3.77
N ALA A 207 21.22 -13.77 4.24
CA ALA A 207 21.91 -14.75 5.08
C ALA A 207 22.88 -15.65 4.30
N GLY A 208 22.75 -15.69 2.97
CA GLY A 208 23.56 -16.54 2.08
C GLY A 208 22.96 -17.92 1.79
N ASP A 209 21.77 -18.21 2.30
CA ASP A 209 21.06 -19.49 2.12
C ASP A 209 20.37 -19.60 0.75
N VAL A 210 20.10 -18.47 0.11
CA VAL A 210 19.57 -18.38 -1.25
C VAL A 210 20.54 -17.60 -2.12
N THR A 211 20.85 -18.11 -3.31
CA THR A 211 21.69 -17.41 -4.29
C THR A 211 20.90 -16.33 -5.04
N THR A 212 21.58 -15.33 -5.60
CA THR A 212 20.94 -14.29 -6.42
C THR A 212 20.18 -14.88 -7.62
N ALA A 213 20.72 -15.91 -8.26
CA ALA A 213 20.07 -16.58 -9.39
C ALA A 213 18.77 -17.26 -8.96
N GLN A 214 18.78 -17.95 -7.82
CA GLN A 214 17.57 -18.55 -7.25
C GLN A 214 16.54 -17.47 -6.89
N PHE A 215 16.96 -16.37 -6.26
CA PHE A 215 16.03 -15.31 -5.90
C PHE A 215 15.42 -14.65 -7.14
N GLN A 216 16.15 -14.54 -8.25
CA GLN A 216 15.65 -14.01 -9.52
C GLN A 216 14.70 -14.97 -10.26
N SER A 217 14.88 -16.28 -10.09
CA SER A 217 13.93 -17.25 -10.61
C SER A 217 12.67 -17.22 -9.75
N HIS A 218 11.53 -16.89 -10.33
CA HIS A 218 10.20 -16.87 -9.70
C HIS A 218 9.70 -18.25 -9.21
N THR A 219 10.60 -19.13 -8.79
CA THR A 219 10.36 -20.53 -8.41
C THR A 219 10.09 -20.74 -6.93
N PHE A 220 10.23 -19.70 -6.11
CA PHE A 220 9.78 -19.71 -4.73
C PHE A 220 8.32 -19.39 -4.68
#